data_AF-A0AAW8FM14-F1
#
_entry.id   AF-A0AAW8FM14-F1
#
_cell.length_a   1.000
_cell.length_b   1.000
_cell.length_c   1.000
_cell.angle_alpha   90.00
_cell.angle_beta   90.00
_cell.angle_gamma   90.00
#
_symmetry.space_group_name_H-M   'P 1'
#
loop_
_entity.id
_entity.type
_entity.pdbx_description
1 polymer ?
#
loop_
_entity_poly.entity_id
_entity_poly.type
_entity_poly.pdbx_seq_one_letter_code
_entity_poly.pdbx_strand_id
1 'polypeptide(L)'
;MLWVENGLVFPDEHGRSPSHRRDWAEWKALLTEASVRDGRLHDARHTAATVLLILGVPERAVMGLMGWSTTAMAARYQHMVDAVRADVAKQVDGLIWKTESIRSDGDDGAAGALVPVN
;
A
#
# COMPACT_ATOMS: atom_id res chain seq x y z
N MET A 1 43.14 -6.45 -9.04
CA MET A 1 43.00 -7.10 -7.71
C MET A 1 42.26 -8.41 -7.89
N LEU A 2 42.60 -9.44 -7.11
CA LEU A 2 41.93 -10.75 -7.12
C LEU A 2 40.65 -10.70 -6.28
N TRP A 3 39.67 -11.54 -6.64
CA TRP A 3 38.43 -11.72 -5.90
C TRP A 3 38.65 -12.46 -4.58
N VAL A 4 37.92 -12.10 -3.53
CA VAL A 4 38.03 -12.71 -2.19
C VAL A 4 36.72 -13.39 -1.78
N GLU A 5 36.76 -14.69 -1.55
CA GLU A 5 35.63 -15.44 -1.01
C GLU A 5 35.40 -15.07 0.46
N ASN A 6 34.27 -14.43 0.75
CA ASN A 6 33.91 -13.97 2.10
C ASN A 6 32.49 -14.42 2.52
N GLY A 7 31.82 -15.28 1.73
CA GLY A 7 30.47 -15.74 2.04
C GLY A 7 29.40 -14.65 2.04
N LEU A 8 29.67 -13.49 1.41
CA LEU A 8 28.72 -12.41 1.25
C LEU A 8 27.71 -12.76 0.16
N VAL A 9 26.42 -12.50 0.40
CA VAL A 9 25.36 -12.67 -0.62
C VAL A 9 25.44 -11.58 -1.69
N PHE A 10 25.84 -10.36 -1.30
CA PHE A 10 25.97 -9.21 -2.19
C PHE A 10 27.37 -8.57 -2.08
N PRO A 11 28.41 -9.21 -2.62
CA PRO A 11 29.75 -8.62 -2.66
C PRO A 11 29.91 -7.60 -3.79
N ASP A 12 30.92 -6.74 -3.66
CA ASP A 12 31.47 -5.97 -4.78
C ASP A 12 32.22 -6.88 -5.77
N GLU A 13 32.70 -6.31 -6.89
CA GLU A 13 33.48 -7.01 -7.92
C GLU A 13 34.78 -7.67 -7.42
N HIS A 14 35.18 -7.40 -6.18
CA HIS A 14 36.36 -7.96 -5.53
C HIS A 14 36.01 -8.89 -4.36
N GLY A 15 34.73 -9.20 -4.12
CA GLY A 15 34.32 -10.10 -3.04
C GLY A 15 34.18 -9.42 -1.67
N ARG A 16 34.23 -8.09 -1.60
CA ARG A 16 34.13 -7.33 -0.34
C ARG A 16 32.74 -6.72 -0.17
N SER A 17 32.45 -6.20 1.02
CA SER A 17 31.21 -5.45 1.24
C SER A 17 31.16 -4.19 0.37
N PRO A 18 30.05 -3.93 -0.35
CA PRO A 18 29.87 -2.72 -1.12
C PRO A 18 30.06 -1.47 -0.25
N SER A 19 30.68 -0.44 -0.81
CA SER A 19 30.80 0.85 -0.11
C SER A 19 29.43 1.55 -0.04
N HIS A 20 29.12 2.18 1.09
CA HIS A 20 27.87 2.97 1.25
C HIS A 20 27.67 4.03 0.17
N ARG A 21 28.76 4.65 -0.32
CA ARG A 21 28.68 5.68 -1.36
C ARG A 21 28.25 5.09 -2.71
N ARG A 22 28.77 3.90 -3.05
CA ARG A 22 28.42 3.19 -4.28
C ARG A 22 26.97 2.71 -4.24
N ASP A 23 26.59 2.06 -3.13
CA ASP A 23 25.21 1.62 -2.89
C ASP A 23 24.21 2.78 -3.00
N TRP A 24 24.53 3.93 -2.40
CA TRP A 24 23.72 5.14 -2.54
C TRP A 24 23.62 5.63 -3.99
N ALA A 25 24.73 5.66 -4.73
CA ALA A 25 24.73 6.10 -6.13
C ALA A 25 23.91 5.18 -7.03
N GLU A 26 24.04 3.86 -6.85
CA GLU A 26 23.25 2.85 -7.54
C GLU A 26 21.75 3.01 -7.21
N TRP A 27 21.41 3.26 -5.94
CA TRP A 27 20.03 3.57 -5.53
C TRP A 27 19.47 4.81 -6.27
N LYS A 28 20.23 5.90 -6.40
CA LYS A 28 19.78 7.09 -7.14
C LYS A 28 19.59 6.81 -8.62
N ALA A 29 20.47 6.01 -9.22
CA ALA A 29 20.34 5.60 -10.62
C ALA A 29 19.06 4.79 -10.84
N LEU A 30 18.75 3.84 -9.95
CA LEU A 30 17.53 3.04 -9.99
C LEU A 30 16.26 3.89 -9.88
N LEU A 31 16.23 4.89 -8.99
CA LEU A 31 15.09 5.80 -8.89
C LEU A 31 14.86 6.60 -10.18
N THR A 32 15.95 7.01 -10.82
CA THR A 32 15.91 7.74 -12.09
C THR A 32 15.40 6.84 -13.22
N GLU A 33 15.94 5.62 -13.32
CA GLU A 33 15.53 4.62 -14.32
C GLU A 33 14.05 4.25 -14.17
N ALA A 34 13.59 4.03 -12.94
CA ALA A 34 12.19 3.74 -12.64
C ALA A 34 11.26 4.96 -12.79
N SER A 35 11.79 6.15 -13.10
CA SER A 35 11.04 7.41 -13.23
C SER A 35 10.17 7.73 -12.01
N VAL A 36 10.67 7.40 -10.82
CA VAL A 36 10.00 7.69 -9.55
C VAL A 36 10.62 8.91 -8.88
N ARG A 37 9.91 9.45 -7.88
CA ARG A 37 10.40 10.61 -7.13
C ARG A 37 11.77 10.35 -6.51
N ASP A 38 12.51 11.44 -6.32
CA ASP A 38 13.74 11.38 -5.56
C ASP A 38 13.46 10.97 -4.10
N GLY A 39 14.17 9.96 -3.61
CA GLY A 39 13.95 9.41 -2.27
C GLY A 39 15.20 8.77 -1.68
N ARG A 40 15.15 8.55 -0.36
CA ARG A 40 16.18 7.80 0.37
C ARG A 40 15.88 6.30 0.31
N LEU A 41 16.90 5.45 0.40
CA LEU A 41 16.71 3.99 0.46
C LEU A 41 15.77 3.58 1.61
N HIS A 42 15.87 4.27 2.76
CA HIS A 42 14.99 4.05 3.90
C HIS A 42 13.52 4.36 3.61
N ASP A 43 13.22 5.23 2.63
CA ASP A 43 11.84 5.52 2.23
C ASP A 43 11.20 4.28 1.58
N ALA A 44 11.98 3.46 0.86
CA ALA A 44 11.49 2.21 0.31
C ALA A 44 11.07 1.23 1.42
N ARG A 45 11.83 1.19 2.52
CA ARG A 45 11.46 0.43 3.73
C ARG A 45 10.15 0.93 4.32
N HIS A 46 9.95 2.25 4.37
CA HIS A 46 8.67 2.84 4.80
C HIS A 46 7.52 2.45 3.86
N THR A 47 7.72 2.51 2.55
CA THR A 47 6.72 2.10 1.56
C THR A 47 6.33 0.63 1.73
N ALA A 48 7.30 -0.26 1.91
CA ALA A 48 7.03 -1.68 2.14
C ALA A 48 6.15 -1.91 3.38
N ALA A 49 6.46 -1.24 4.50
CA ALA A 49 5.63 -1.29 5.71
C ALA A 49 4.19 -0.86 5.44
N THR A 50 3.99 0.29 4.79
CA THR A 50 2.66 0.79 4.46
C THR A 50 1.90 -0.17 3.54
N VAL A 51 2.54 -0.71 2.50
CA VAL A 51 1.92 -1.66 1.57
C VAL A 51 1.46 -2.92 2.30
N LEU A 52 2.29 -3.52 3.15
CA LEU A 52 1.92 -4.72 3.91
C LEU A 52 0.70 -4.51 4.80
N LEU A 53 0.62 -3.35 5.45
CA LEU A 53 -0.51 -3.02 6.33
C LEU A 53 -1.79 -2.70 5.55
N ILE A 54 -1.67 -2.03 4.40
CA ILE A 54 -2.81 -1.82 3.48
C ILE A 54 -3.35 -3.16 2.98
N LEU A 55 -2.48 -4.12 2.67
CA LEU A 55 -2.85 -5.48 2.29
C LEU A 55 -3.43 -6.30 3.45
N GLY A 56 -3.52 -5.73 4.66
CA GLY A 56 -4.11 -6.38 5.83
C GLY A 56 -3.25 -7.51 6.40
N VAL A 57 -1.95 -7.53 6.11
CA VAL A 57 -1.03 -8.52 6.69
C VAL A 57 -1.06 -8.37 8.22
N PRO A 58 -1.18 -9.47 8.99
CA PRO A 58 -1.25 -9.41 10.44
C PRO A 58 -0.05 -8.66 11.05
N GLU A 59 -0.30 -7.80 12.03
CA GLU A 59 0.72 -6.92 12.62
C GLU A 59 1.97 -7.67 13.07
N ARG A 60 1.80 -8.83 13.73
CA ARG A 60 2.91 -9.70 14.15
C ARG A 60 3.79 -10.16 12.99
N ALA A 61 3.19 -10.48 11.84
CA ALA A 61 3.92 -10.90 10.66
C ALA A 61 4.65 -9.71 10.01
N VAL A 62 4.02 -8.53 9.96
CA VAL A 62 4.67 -7.29 9.52
C VAL A 62 5.86 -6.96 10.42
N MET A 63 5.71 -7.04 11.74
CA MET A 63 6.81 -6.80 12.68
C MET A 63 7.98 -7.77 12.46
N GLY A 64 7.70 -9.05 12.22
CA GLY A 64 8.72 -10.04 11.91
C GLY A 64 9.49 -9.73 10.62
N LEU A 65 8.76 -9.42 9.54
CA LEU A 65 9.36 -9.08 8.25
C LEU A 65 10.15 -7.76 8.30
N MET A 66 9.62 -6.77 9.02
CA MET A 66 10.22 -5.46 9.19
C MET A 66 11.26 -5.41 10.32
N GLY A 67 11.55 -6.52 11.00
CA GLY A 67 12.50 -6.58 12.11
C GLY A 67 12.21 -5.58 13.24
N TRP A 68 10.94 -5.31 13.51
CA TRP A 68 10.55 -4.37 14.57
C TRP A 68 10.36 -5.09 15.90
N SER A 69 11.02 -4.57 16.93
CA SER A 69 10.93 -5.13 18.29
C SER A 69 9.74 -4.62 19.09
N THR A 70 9.08 -3.54 18.67
CA THR A 70 7.99 -2.90 19.41
C THR A 70 6.78 -2.60 18.52
N THR A 71 5.57 -2.75 19.08
CA THR A 71 4.30 -2.45 18.40
C THR A 71 4.15 -0.96 18.09
N ALA A 72 4.79 -0.08 18.86
CA ALA A 72 4.83 1.36 18.58
C ALA A 72 5.40 1.69 17.18
N MET A 73 6.30 0.85 16.65
CA MET A 73 6.81 1.00 15.29
C MET A 73 5.74 0.69 14.23
N ALA A 74 4.89 -0.31 14.46
CA ALA A 74 3.77 -0.62 13.58
C ALA A 74 2.67 0.44 13.66
N ALA A 75 2.38 0.94 14.88
CA ALA A 75 1.38 1.98 15.11
C ALA A 75 1.64 3.26 14.29
N ARG A 76 2.90 3.61 14.03
CA ARG A 76 3.28 4.77 13.20
C ARG A 76 2.64 4.76 11.79
N TYR A 77 2.31 3.58 11.27
CA TYR A 77 1.78 3.41 9.93
C TYR A 77 0.26 3.18 9.89
N GLN A 78 -0.38 2.89 11.03
CA GLN A 78 -1.81 2.59 11.10
C GLN A 78 -2.67 3.74 10.57
N HIS A 79 -2.29 5.00 10.84
CA HIS A 79 -3.03 6.16 10.34
C HIS A 79 -3.14 6.23 8.81
N MET A 80 -2.12 5.78 8.08
CA MET A 80 -2.19 5.74 6.61
C MET A 80 -3.15 4.65 6.13
N VAL A 81 -3.21 3.53 6.85
CA VAL A 81 -4.11 2.41 6.53
C VAL A 81 -5.55 2.82 6.78
N ASP A 82 -5.83 3.54 7.86
CA ASP A 82 -7.18 4.04 8.18
C ASP A 82 -7.70 4.97 7.09
N ALA A 83 -6.86 5.89 6.59
CA ALA A 83 -7.22 6.77 5.49
C ALA A 83 -7.53 6.00 4.20
N VAL A 84 -6.71 5.00 3.86
CA VAL A 84 -6.92 4.16 2.67
C VAL A 84 -8.20 3.31 2.82
N ARG A 85 -8.44 2.73 4.00
CA ARG A 85 -9.67 1.97 4.28
C ARG A 85 -10.92 2.84 4.17
N ALA A 86 -10.88 4.07 4.70
CA ALA A 86 -11.98 5.02 4.60
C ALA A 86 -12.27 5.40 3.14
N ASP A 87 -11.24 5.62 2.33
CA ASP A 87 -11.41 5.92 0.90
C ASP A 87 -12.01 4.73 0.14
N VAL A 88 -11.52 3.51 0.40
CA VAL A 88 -12.10 2.27 -0.16
C VAL A 88 -13.57 2.12 0.25
N ALA A 89 -13.91 2.35 1.51
CA ALA A 89 -15.30 2.28 1.99
C ALA A 89 -16.19 3.28 1.26
N LYS A 90 -15.72 4.52 1.03
CA LYS A 90 -16.45 5.54 0.26
C LYS A 90 -16.65 5.15 -1.20
N GLN A 91 -15.63 4.56 -1.83
CA GLN A 91 -15.74 4.06 -3.21
C GLN A 91 -16.77 2.93 -3.32
N VAL A 92 -16.77 1.99 -2.37
CA VAL A 92 -17.74 0.89 -2.30
C VAL A 92 -19.16 1.42 -2.06
N ASP A 93 -19.35 2.34 -1.11
CA ASP A 93 -20.65 2.98 -0.84
C ASP A 93 -21.22 3.64 -2.10
N GLY A 94 -20.39 4.41 -2.81
CA GLY A 94 -20.76 5.04 -4.07
C GLY A 94 -21.13 4.04 -5.19
N LEU A 95 -20.56 2.83 -5.21
CA LEU A 95 -20.91 1.79 -6.19
C LEU A 95 -22.22 1.08 -5.83
N ILE A 96 -22.42 0.78 -4.55
CA ILE A 96 -23.63 0.12 -4.04
C ILE A 96 -24.84 1.02 -4.28
N TRP A 97 -24.76 2.31 -3.92
CA TRP A 97 -25.91 3.21 -3.98
C TRP A 97 -26.19 3.79 -5.37
N LYS A 98 -25.18 3.86 -6.25
CA LYS A 98 -25.38 4.24 -7.66
C LYS A 98 -26.09 3.16 -8.48
N THR A 99 -26.08 1.90 -8.02
CA THR A 99 -26.87 0.81 -8.60
C THR A 99 -28.36 0.93 -8.25
N GLU A 100 -28.70 1.47 -7.07
CA GLU A 100 -30.10 1.66 -6.66
C GLU A 100 -30.77 2.82 -7.39
N SER A 101 -30.06 3.93 -7.65
CA SER A 101 -30.63 5.07 -8.37
C SER A 101 -30.98 4.75 -9.84
N ILE A 102 -30.27 3.82 -10.48
CA ILE A 102 -30.58 3.37 -11.86
C ILE A 102 -31.85 2.50 -11.90
N ARG A 103 -32.24 1.90 -10.77
CA ARG A 103 -33.45 1.04 -10.67
C ARG A 103 -34.70 1.82 -10.24
N SER A 104 -34.56 3.08 -9.83
CA SER A 104 -35.67 3.93 -9.35
C SER A 104 -36.30 4.82 -10.43
N ASP A 105 -35.75 4.89 -11.64
CA ASP A 105 -36.22 5.78 -12.73
C ASP A 105 -37.26 5.12 -13.67
N GLY A 106 -38.08 4.18 -13.16
CA GLY A 106 -39.07 3.52 -14.00
C GLY A 106 -40.19 2.79 -13.26
N ASP A 107 -41.05 3.55 -12.58
CA ASP A 107 -42.49 3.22 -12.49
C ASP A 107 -43.30 4.45 -12.06
N ASP A 108 -43.66 5.27 -13.04
CA ASP A 108 -44.70 6.28 -12.98
C ASP A 108 -45.78 5.99 -14.06
N GLY A 109 -46.70 5.07 -13.75
CA GLY A 109 -47.86 4.75 -14.58
C GLY A 109 -49.12 4.43 -13.77
N ALA A 110 -50.01 5.42 -13.60
CA ALA A 110 -51.26 5.37 -12.84
C ALA A 110 -52.37 4.47 -13.43
N ALA A 111 -53.18 3.80 -12.58
CA ALA A 111 -54.65 3.70 -12.66
C ALA A 111 -55.24 2.80 -11.54
N GLY A 112 -56.28 3.27 -10.82
CA GLY A 112 -57.10 2.40 -9.94
C GLY A 112 -57.99 3.12 -8.92
N ALA A 113 -59.14 3.60 -9.40
CA ALA A 113 -60.32 4.19 -8.74
C ALA A 113 -60.52 4.10 -7.19
N LEU A 114 -60.99 5.22 -6.63
CA LEU A 114 -61.59 5.35 -5.30
C LEU A 114 -62.87 4.49 -5.18
N VAL A 115 -62.99 3.71 -4.10
CA VAL A 115 -64.25 3.06 -3.69
C VAL A 115 -64.65 3.63 -2.33
N PRO A 116 -65.89 4.14 -2.16
CA PRO A 116 -66.35 4.66 -0.88
C PRO A 116 -66.73 3.50 0.05
N VAL A 117 -66.40 3.66 1.33
CA VAL A 117 -66.80 2.72 2.38
C VAL A 117 -68.05 3.29 3.06
N ASN A 118 -69.11 2.49 3.07
CA ASN A 118 -70.32 2.71 3.85
C ASN A 118 -70.08 2.22 5.28
#